data_AF-B4W0H4-F1
#
_entry.id   AF-B4W0H4-F1
#
_cell.length_a   1.000
_cell.length_b   1.000
_cell.length_c   1.000
_cell.angle_alpha   90.00
_cell.angle_beta   90.00
_cell.angle_gamma   90.00
#
_symmetry.space_group_name_H-M   'P 1'
#
loop_
_entity.id
_entity.type
_entity.pdbx_description
1 polymer ?
#
loop_
_entity_poly.entity_id
_entity_poly.type
_entity_poly.pdbx_seq_one_letter_code
_entity_poly.pdbx_strand_id
1 'polypeptide(L)' 'MNIPTALVNELKLYLKHRTDNGDLEAKTLLTQLEQFTSSPTAAEEQALYSQPPAGLDVGC' A
#
# COMPACT_ATOMS: atom_id res chain seq x y z
N MET A 1 4.39 0.53 9.72
CA MET A 1 4.61 1.93 10.16
C MET A 1 3.26 2.63 10.20
N ASN A 2 2.88 3.24 11.32
CA ASN A 2 1.60 3.94 11.47
C ASN A 2 1.84 5.43 11.21
N ILE A 3 1.50 5.92 10.01
CA ILE A 3 1.65 7.33 9.65
C ILE A 3 0.55 8.12 10.36
N PRO A 4 0.86 9.23 11.06
CA PRO A 4 -0.15 10.06 11.71
C PRO A 4 -1.23 10.51 10.70
N THR A 5 -2.50 10.35 11.05
CA THR A 5 -3.63 10.72 10.19
C THR A 5 -3.63 12.21 9.80
N ALA A 6 -3.14 13.08 10.69
CA ALA A 6 -2.92 14.50 10.39
C ALA A 6 -1.94 14.70 9.22
N LEU A 7 -0.81 13.99 9.24
CA LEU A 7 0.21 14.06 8.20
C LEU A 7 -0.32 13.52 6.85
N VAL A 8 -1.13 12.47 6.87
CA VAL A 8 -1.82 11.94 5.68
C VAL A 8 -2.71 13.01 5.05
N ASN A 9 -3.48 13.75 5.85
CA ASN A 9 -4.38 14.79 5.35
C ASN A 9 -3.60 15.97 4.75
N GLU A 10 -2.50 16.37 5.37
CA GLU A 10 -1.61 17.41 4.84
C GLU A 10 -0.96 16.97 3.52
N LEU A 11 -0.49 15.73 3.43
CA LEU A 11 0.06 15.17 2.19
C LEU A 11 -0.98 15.10 1.07
N LYS A 12 -2.21 14.68 1.37
CA LYS A 12 -3.32 14.68 0.39
C LYS A 12 -3.59 16.09 -0.13
N LEU A 13 -3.62 17.09 0.76
CA LEU A 13 -3.86 18.48 0.38
C LEU A 13 -2.75 19.02 -0.53
N TYR A 14 -1.49 18.78 -0.16
CA TYR A 14 -0.33 19.21 -0.94
C TYR A 14 -0.27 18.54 -2.32
N LEU A 15 -0.48 17.22 -2.38
CA LEU A 15 -0.46 16.48 -3.63
C LEU A 15 -1.62 16.86 -4.55
N LYS A 16 -2.81 17.10 -3.99
CA LYS A 16 -3.97 17.57 -4.76
C LYS A 16 -3.69 18.91 -5.43
N HIS A 17 -3.13 19.87 -4.69
CA HIS A 17 -2.75 21.17 -5.25
C HIS A 17 -1.74 21.03 -6.39
N ARG A 18 -0.75 20.12 -6.28
CA ARG A 18 0.20 19.86 -7.37
C ARG A 18 -0.45 19.19 -8.57
N THR A 19 -1.34 18.23 -8.36
CA THR A 19 -2.09 17.57 -9.44
C THR A 19 -2.97 18.57 -10.20
N ASP A 20 -3.62 19.50 -9.50
CA ASP A 20 -4.41 20.58 -10.12
C ASP A 20 -3.54 21.52 -10.97
N ASN A 21 -2.25 21.64 -10.66
CA ASN A 21 -1.24 22.37 -11.45
C ASN A 21 -0.63 21.54 -12.60
N GLY A 22 -1.13 20.33 -12.86
CA GLY A 22 -0.70 19.46 -13.98
C GLY A 22 0.45 18.51 -13.64
N ASP A 23 0.79 18.34 -12.37
CA ASP A 23 1.85 17.44 -11.93
C ASP A 23 1.38 15.97 -11.91
N LEU A 24 1.85 15.20 -12.89
CA LEU A 24 1.55 13.77 -13.05
C LEU A 24 2.18 12.88 -11.96
N GLU A 25 3.31 13.29 -11.41
CA GLU A 25 3.96 12.55 -10.32
C GLU A 25 3.14 12.69 -9.03
N ALA A 26 2.63 13.89 -8.77
CA ALA A 26 1.75 14.13 -7.63
C ALA A 26 0.47 13.27 -7.68
N LYS A 27 -0.09 13.04 -8.87
CA LYS A 27 -1.26 12.16 -9.05
C LYS A 27 -0.94 10.70 -8.67
N THR A 28 0.23 10.22 -9.05
CA THR A 28 0.70 8.86 -8.73
C THR A 28 0.90 8.71 -7.22
N LEU A 29 1.53 9.70 -6.59
CA LEU A 29 1.75 9.71 -5.13
C LEU A 29 0.43 9.79 -4.35
N LEU A 30 -0.54 10.57 -4.84
CA LEU A 30 -1.87 10.67 -4.22
C LEU A 30 -2.60 9.32 -4.27
N THR A 31 -2.50 8.62 -5.40
CA THR A 31 -3.08 7.28 -5.58
C THR A 31 -2.44 6.25 -4.64
N GLN A 32 -1.11 6.25 -4.53
CA GLN A 32 -0.39 5.35 -3.62
C GLN A 32 -0.74 5.61 -2.16
N LEU A 33 -0.92 6.88 -1.79
CA LEU A 33 -1.30 7.28 -0.44
C LEU A 33 -2.75 6.91 -0.11
N GLU A 34 -3.66 6.99 -1.09
CA GLU A 34 -5.03 6.48 -0.97
C GLU A 34 -5.07 4.96 -0.85
N GLN A 35 -4.25 4.22 -1.60
CA GLN A 35 -4.13 2.76 -1.46
C GLN A 35 -3.57 2.37 -0.09
N PHE A 36 -2.57 3.09 0.40
CA PHE A 36 -1.98 2.84 1.72
C PHE A 36 -2.96 3.13 2.87
N THR A 37 -3.84 4.13 2.71
CA THR A 37 -4.81 4.53 3.75
C THR A 37 -6.17 3.84 3.65
N SER A 38 -6.56 3.39 2.46
CA SER A 38 -7.77 2.59 2.23
C SER A 38 -7.52 1.09 2.38
N SER A 39 -6.25 0.68 2.40
CA SER A 39 -5.90 -0.64 2.91
C SER A 39 -6.25 -0.61 4.40
N PRO A 40 -7.25 -1.38 4.87
CA PRO A 40 -7.24 -1.72 6.28
C PRO A 40 -5.84 -2.28 6.54
N THR A 41 -5.32 -2.08 7.73
CA THR A 41 -4.28 -3.00 8.21
C THR A 41 -4.91 -4.39 8.11
N ALA A 42 -4.72 -5.06 6.97
CA ALA A 42 -4.83 -6.48 6.86
C ALA A 42 -3.71 -6.95 7.76
N ALA A 43 -4.07 -7.15 9.03
CA ALA A 43 -3.49 -8.19 9.85
C ALA A 43 -3.86 -9.56 9.25
N GLU A 44 -3.57 -9.74 7.97
CA GLU A 44 -3.33 -10.99 7.33
C GLU A 44 -1.98 -10.76 6.68
N GLU A 45 -0.94 -11.18 7.40
CA GLU A 45 0.30 -11.59 6.81
C GLU A 45 0.00 -12.19 5.44
N GLN A 46 0.43 -11.50 4.38
CA GLN A 46 0.56 -12.12 3.08
C GLN A 46 1.62 -13.21 3.22
N ALA A 47 1.22 -14.36 3.78
CA ALA A 47 1.83 -15.64 3.51
C ALA A 47 1.51 -16.01 2.06
N LEU A 48 1.94 -15.15 1.13
CA LEU A 48 1.88 -15.37 -0.31
C LEU A 48 3.12 -16.14 -0.79
N TYR A 49 3.68 -16.96 0.09
CA TYR A 49 4.43 -18.15 -0.27
C TYR A 49 3.84 -19.28 0.58
N SER A 50 2.83 -19.94 0.04
CA SER A 50 2.32 -21.21 0.53
C SER A 50 3.52 -22.15 0.71
N GLN A 51 3.91 -22.36 1.97
CA GLN A 51 4.85 -23.37 2.39
C GLN A 51 4.31 -24.72 1.89
N PRO A 52 5.05 -25.48 1.07
CA PRO A 52 4.55 -26.75 0.58
C PRO A 52 4.29 -27.68 1.77
N PRO A 53 3.20 -28.45 1.77
CA PRO A 53 2.91 -29.37 2.86
C PRO A 53 4.07 -30.34 3.03
N ALA A 54 4.57 -30.45 4.26
CA ALA A 54 5.58 -31.42 4.63
C ALA A 54 5.01 -32.83 4.40
N GLY A 55 5.48 -33.52 3.36
CA GLY A 55 5.12 -34.93 3.14
C GLY A 55 4.87 -35.38 1.69
N LEU A 56 5.46 -34.76 0.67
CA LEU A 56 5.55 -35.38 -0.66
C LEU A 56 6.97 -35.90 -0.88
N ASP A 57 7.27 -36.97 -0.16
CA ASP A 57 8.29 -37.94 -0.51
C ASP A 57 7.83 -38.60 -1.81
N VAL A 58 8.30 -38.11 -2.96
CA VAL A 58 8.16 -38.82 -4.23
C VAL A 58 9.52 -39.42 -4.53
N GLY A 59 9.77 -40.57 -3.90
CA GLY A 59 10.76 -41.53 -4.36
C GLY A 59 10.32 -42.18 -5.67
N CYS A 60 11.33 -42.46 -6.50
CA CYS A 60 11.33 -43.06 -7.84
C CYS A 60 10.85 -42.17 -9.00
#